data_AF-A0A377DNH8-F1
#
_entry.id   AF-A0A377DNH8-F1
#
_cell.length_a   1.000
_cell.length_b   1.000
_cell.length_c   1.000
_cell.angle_alpha   90.00
_cell.angle_beta   90.00
_cell.angle_gamma   90.00
#
_symmetry.space_group_name_H-M   'P 1'
#
loop_
_entity.id
_entity.type
_entity.pdbx_description
1 polymer ?
#
loop_
_entity_poly.entity_id
_entity_poly.type
_entity_poly.pdbx_seq_one_letter_code
_entity_poly.pdbx_strand_id
1 'polypeptide(L)'
;MVTKLHYMEMGDLYLINGEARAHTRTLNVKQNYEEWFSFVGEQDLPLADLDVILMRKDPPFDTEFIYATYILERAEEKGTLIVNKPQSLRDCNEKLFTAWFSDLTPETLVTRNKAQLKAFWEKHSDIILKPLDGMGGASIFRVKEGDPNLGVIAETLTEHGTRYCMAQKLPASH
;
A
#
# COMPACT_ATOMS: atom_id res chain seq x y z
N MET A 1 34.84 -3.45 2.41
CA MET A 1 33.73 -2.54 2.75
C MET A 1 32.95 -3.20 3.87
N VAL A 2 32.72 -2.49 4.98
CA VAL A 2 31.87 -2.98 6.07
C VAL A 2 30.47 -2.47 5.79
N THR A 3 29.54 -3.36 5.44
CA THR A 3 28.13 -3.01 5.26
C THR A 3 27.58 -2.57 6.62
N LYS A 4 27.04 -1.34 6.70
CA LYS A 4 26.30 -0.87 7.88
C LYS A 4 24.81 -0.95 7.59
N LEU A 5 24.05 -1.49 8.52
CA LEU A 5 22.60 -1.58 8.43
C LEU A 5 21.99 -0.55 9.36
N HIS A 6 21.01 0.21 8.84
CA HIS A 6 20.29 1.22 9.59
C HIS A 6 18.82 0.83 9.63
N TYR A 7 18.20 0.98 10.79
CA TYR A 7 16.77 0.82 11.02
C TYR A 7 16.16 2.16 11.39
N MET A 8 15.00 2.44 10.81
CA MET A 8 14.22 3.65 11.04
C MET A 8 12.74 3.34 10.79
N GLU A 9 11.88 4.00 11.54
CA GLU A 9 10.43 3.93 11.46
C GLU A 9 9.86 5.22 10.86
N MET A 10 8.55 5.24 10.57
CA MET A 10 7.90 6.43 9.99
C MET A 10 8.10 7.70 10.83
N GLY A 11 8.06 7.56 12.17
CA GLY A 11 8.26 8.68 13.09
C GLY A 11 9.70 9.19 13.16
N ASP A 12 10.66 8.45 12.62
CA ASP A 12 12.06 8.85 12.56
C ASP A 12 12.36 9.71 11.33
N LEU A 13 11.52 9.63 10.29
CA LEU A 13 11.70 10.35 9.04
C LEU A 13 11.25 11.80 9.18
N TYR A 14 12.05 12.72 8.68
CA TYR A 14 11.64 14.12 8.61
C TYR A 14 12.29 14.86 7.45
N LEU A 15 11.71 16.02 7.14
CA LEU A 15 12.20 16.93 6.11
C LEU A 15 12.52 18.28 6.76
N ILE A 16 13.71 18.79 6.55
CA ILE A 16 14.10 20.14 6.99
C ILE A 16 14.68 20.91 5.80
N ASN A 17 14.06 22.03 5.45
CA ASN A 17 14.47 22.88 4.31
C ASN A 17 14.71 22.09 3.00
N GLY A 18 13.88 21.06 2.73
CA GLY A 18 13.98 20.22 1.53
C GLY A 18 15.05 19.12 1.60
N GLU A 19 15.75 18.98 2.72
CA GLU A 19 16.66 17.86 2.99
C GLU A 19 15.96 16.76 3.76
N ALA A 20 16.01 15.54 3.23
CA ALA A 20 15.51 14.34 3.89
C ALA A 20 16.51 13.79 4.89
N ARG A 21 16.03 13.56 6.11
CA ARG A 21 16.85 13.11 7.24
C ARG A 21 16.08 12.07 8.04
N ALA A 22 16.82 11.32 8.85
CA ALA A 22 16.22 10.41 9.80
C ALA A 22 17.07 10.22 11.06
N HIS A 23 16.39 9.97 12.17
CA HIS A 23 16.99 9.32 13.34
C HIS A 23 17.11 7.82 13.05
N THR A 24 18.32 7.29 13.01
CA THR A 24 18.57 5.90 12.64
C THR A 24 19.21 5.12 13.77
N ARG A 25 18.82 3.85 13.91
CA ARG A 25 19.48 2.88 14.79
C ARG A 25 20.37 1.96 13.96
N THR A 26 21.64 1.85 14.32
CA THR A 26 22.57 0.94 13.63
C THR A 26 22.30 -0.49 14.10
N LEU A 27 22.13 -1.40 13.15
CA LEU A 27 21.88 -2.81 13.36
C LEU A 27 23.16 -3.62 13.26
N ASN A 28 23.31 -4.59 14.17
CA ASN A 28 24.15 -5.75 13.97
C ASN A 28 23.24 -6.97 13.77
N VAL A 29 23.43 -7.73 12.69
CA VAL A 29 22.61 -8.89 12.36
C VAL A 29 23.45 -10.15 12.51
N LYS A 30 22.91 -11.16 13.18
CA LYS A 30 23.57 -12.44 13.43
C LYS A 30 22.72 -13.56 12.82
N GLN A 31 23.38 -14.60 12.31
CA GLN A 31 22.71 -15.83 11.92
C GLN A 31 22.43 -16.70 13.17
N ASN A 32 21.52 -16.23 14.02
CA ASN A 32 21.08 -16.92 15.24
C ASN A 32 19.56 -16.76 15.38
N TYR A 33 18.84 -17.88 15.48
CA TYR A 33 17.37 -17.88 15.57
C TYR A 33 16.81 -17.38 16.91
N GLU A 34 17.63 -17.27 17.96
CA GLU A 34 17.21 -16.74 19.27
C GLU A 34 17.52 -15.24 19.42
N GLU A 35 18.58 -14.77 18.77
CA GLU A 35 19.03 -13.36 18.79
C GLU A 35 19.54 -12.97 17.40
N TRP A 36 18.61 -12.72 16.48
CA TRP A 36 18.96 -12.46 15.06
C TRP A 36 19.41 -11.03 14.80
N PHE A 37 19.21 -10.09 15.73
CA PHE A 37 19.70 -8.72 15.61
C PHE A 37 19.90 -8.04 16.96
N SER A 38 20.72 -7.00 16.98
CA SER A 38 20.81 -6.05 18.08
C SER A 38 21.05 -4.63 17.57
N PHE A 39 20.62 -3.63 18.34
CA PHE A 39 20.96 -2.23 18.09
C PHE A 39 22.27 -1.88 18.78
N VAL A 40 23.15 -1.18 18.09
CA VAL A 40 24.51 -0.87 18.58
C VAL A 40 24.81 0.63 18.65
N GLY A 41 23.89 1.48 18.22
CA GLY A 41 24.01 2.92 18.33
C GLY A 41 22.89 3.66 17.61
N GLU A 42 22.74 4.95 17.90
CA GLU A 42 21.75 5.83 17.28
C GLU A 42 22.46 7.07 16.72
N GLN A 43 21.93 7.60 15.62
CA GLN A 43 22.46 8.81 15.01
C GLN A 43 21.40 9.51 14.16
N ASP A 44 21.50 10.83 14.07
CA ASP A 44 20.77 11.62 13.09
C ASP A 44 21.62 11.81 11.84
N LEU A 45 21.11 11.48 10.66
CA LEU A 45 21.86 11.61 9.40
C LEU A 45 20.99 12.07 8.23
N PRO A 46 21.58 12.73 7.21
CA PRO A 46 20.94 12.91 5.91
C PRO A 46 20.71 11.56 5.25
N LEU A 47 19.50 11.29 4.76
CA LEU A 47 19.22 10.04 4.05
C LEU A 47 20.06 9.85 2.78
N ALA A 48 20.55 10.96 2.22
CA ALA A 48 21.48 10.98 1.08
C ALA A 48 22.84 10.32 1.37
N ASP A 49 23.21 10.16 2.65
CA ASP A 49 24.46 9.49 3.06
C ASP A 49 24.33 7.96 3.03
N LEU A 50 23.12 7.43 2.82
CA LEU A 50 22.85 6.01 2.65
C LEU A 50 22.90 5.63 1.16
N ASP A 51 23.53 4.50 0.85
CA ASP A 51 23.58 3.98 -0.52
C ASP A 51 22.20 3.49 -0.99
N VAL A 52 21.48 2.78 -0.12
CA VAL A 52 20.20 2.14 -0.40
C VAL A 52 19.26 2.22 0.80
N ILE A 53 17.99 2.53 0.55
CA ILE A 53 16.90 2.47 1.53
C ILE A 53 15.83 1.49 1.05
N LEU A 54 15.49 0.52 1.90
CA LEU A 54 14.39 -0.41 1.65
C LEU A 54 13.11 0.12 2.33
N MET A 55 12.16 0.65 1.54
CA MET A 55 10.85 1.09 2.04
C MET A 55 9.98 -0.14 2.32
N ARG A 56 10.10 -0.67 3.54
CA ARG A 56 9.43 -1.91 4.01
C ARG A 56 8.32 -1.65 5.02
N LYS A 57 7.79 -0.42 5.07
CA LYS A 57 6.61 -0.13 5.87
C LYS A 57 5.41 -0.91 5.33
N ASP A 58 4.77 -1.70 6.20
CA ASP A 58 3.53 -2.40 5.85
C ASP A 58 2.41 -1.38 5.55
N PRO A 59 1.42 -1.73 4.70
CA PRO A 59 0.21 -0.91 4.53
C PRO A 59 -0.53 -0.63 5.87
N PRO A 60 -1.56 0.25 5.88
CA PRO A 60 -2.29 0.79 4.74
C PRO A 60 -1.50 1.80 3.90
N PHE A 61 -1.90 1.94 2.64
CA PHE A 61 -1.46 3.06 1.80
C PHE A 61 -2.34 4.27 2.12
N ASP A 62 -1.92 5.04 3.12
CA ASP A 62 -2.60 6.23 3.60
C ASP A 62 -1.80 7.50 3.26
N THR A 63 -2.30 8.65 3.72
CA THR A 63 -1.65 9.94 3.48
C THR A 63 -0.26 10.01 4.12
N GLU A 64 -0.03 9.36 5.27
CA GLU A 64 1.27 9.33 5.93
C GLU A 64 2.28 8.51 5.12
N PHE A 65 1.86 7.38 4.55
CA PHE A 65 2.67 6.63 3.59
C PHE A 65 3.07 7.51 2.41
N ILE A 66 2.12 8.27 1.83
CA ILE A 66 2.40 9.21 0.74
C ILE A 66 3.42 10.28 1.17
N TYR A 67 3.26 10.89 2.35
CA TYR A 67 4.21 11.89 2.83
C TYR A 67 5.61 11.33 3.01
N ALA A 68 5.76 10.12 3.55
CA ALA A 68 7.05 9.46 3.62
C ALA A 68 7.66 9.23 2.23
N THR A 69 6.86 8.89 1.20
CA THR A 69 7.41 8.78 -0.15
C THR A 69 8.01 10.10 -0.65
N TYR A 70 7.43 11.25 -0.34
CA TYR A 70 8.03 12.54 -0.71
C TYR A 70 9.34 12.82 0.04
N ILE A 71 9.45 12.43 1.31
CA ILE A 71 10.71 12.52 2.06
C ILE A 71 11.77 11.64 1.40
N LEU A 72 11.45 10.38 1.12
CA LEU A 72 12.37 9.45 0.48
C LEU A 72 12.78 9.89 -0.94
N GLU A 73 11.88 10.53 -1.68
CA GLU A 73 12.17 11.07 -3.02
C GLU A 73 13.22 12.20 -2.97
N ARG A 74 13.26 13.00 -1.90
CA ARG A 74 14.33 14.00 -1.71
C ARG A 74 15.70 13.37 -1.49
N ALA A 75 15.77 12.17 -0.92
CA ALA A 75 17.01 11.39 -0.85
C ALA A 75 17.34 10.75 -2.20
N GLU A 76 16.32 10.24 -2.92
CA GLU A 76 16.46 9.68 -4.27
C GLU A 76 17.08 10.70 -5.24
N GLU A 77 16.61 11.95 -5.23
CA GLU A 77 17.17 13.04 -6.04
C GLU A 77 18.66 13.33 -5.76
N LYS A 78 19.15 13.00 -4.57
CA LYS A 78 20.55 13.17 -4.16
C LYS A 78 21.41 11.92 -4.42
N GLY A 79 20.84 10.84 -4.96
CA GLY A 79 21.55 9.66 -5.41
C GLY A 79 21.33 8.38 -4.59
N THR A 80 20.56 8.43 -3.51
CA THR A 80 20.22 7.22 -2.73
C THR A 80 19.25 6.33 -3.51
N LEU A 81 19.54 5.04 -3.63
CA LEU A 81 18.60 4.11 -4.24
C LEU A 81 17.47 3.80 -3.25
N ILE A 82 16.22 4.04 -3.65
CA ILE A 82 15.05 3.67 -2.85
C ILE A 82 14.36 2.45 -3.46
N VAL A 83 14.14 1.42 -2.65
CA VAL A 83 13.48 0.18 -3.07
C VAL A 83 12.15 0.01 -2.32
N ASN A 84 10.99 0.12 -2.95
CA ASN A 84 10.75 0.51 -4.35
C ASN A 84 10.74 2.03 -4.55
N LYS A 85 10.86 2.49 -5.80
CA LYS A 85 10.85 3.90 -6.18
C LYS A 85 9.65 4.66 -5.59
N PRO A 86 9.84 5.81 -4.90
CA PRO A 86 8.77 6.56 -4.24
C PRO A 86 7.63 6.96 -5.18
N GLN A 87 7.96 7.48 -6.36
CA GLN A 87 6.97 7.81 -7.39
C GLN A 87 6.14 6.59 -7.79
N SER A 88 6.79 5.46 -8.07
CA SER A 88 6.08 4.23 -8.43
C SER A 88 5.19 3.70 -7.31
N LEU A 89 5.55 3.89 -6.04
CA LEU A 89 4.67 3.56 -4.91
C LEU A 89 3.39 4.40 -4.91
N ARG A 90 3.45 5.66 -5.33
CA ARG A 90 2.27 6.53 -5.46
C ARG A 90 1.44 6.22 -6.71
N ASP A 91 2.10 5.84 -7.81
CA ASP A 91 1.44 5.55 -9.08
C ASP A 91 0.78 4.15 -9.08
N CYS A 92 1.43 3.16 -8.48
CA CYS A 92 1.06 1.75 -8.58
C CYS A 92 0.27 1.27 -7.34
N ASN A 93 -0.92 1.81 -7.12
CA ASN A 93 -1.81 1.29 -6.06
C ASN A 93 -2.13 -0.20 -6.29
N GLU A 94 -2.00 -1.02 -5.24
CA GLU A 94 -2.10 -2.49 -5.34
C GLU A 94 -3.37 -3.02 -6.01
N LYS A 95 -4.49 -2.28 -5.93
CA LYS A 95 -5.75 -2.67 -6.56
C LYS A 95 -5.97 -1.94 -7.88
N LEU A 96 -5.81 -0.63 -7.91
CA LEU A 96 -6.10 0.18 -9.09
C LEU A 96 -5.08 0.00 -10.22
N PHE A 97 -3.84 -0.39 -9.91
CA PHE A 97 -2.81 -0.58 -10.94
C PHE A 97 -3.17 -1.70 -11.94
N THR A 98 -4.07 -2.61 -11.55
CA THR A 98 -4.65 -3.62 -12.45
C THR A 98 -5.41 -3.01 -13.64
N ALA A 99 -5.88 -1.76 -13.55
CA ALA A 99 -6.57 -1.06 -14.63
C ALA A 99 -5.69 -0.86 -15.88
N TRP A 100 -4.36 -0.84 -15.72
CA TRP A 100 -3.41 -0.76 -16.85
C TRP A 100 -3.18 -2.10 -17.55
N PHE A 101 -3.78 -3.18 -17.04
CA PHE A 101 -3.68 -4.54 -17.57
C PHE A 101 -5.08 -5.18 -17.62
N SER A 102 -6.08 -4.42 -18.08
CA SER A 102 -7.49 -4.86 -18.08
C SER A 102 -7.72 -6.19 -18.80
N ASP A 103 -6.93 -6.48 -19.84
CA ASP A 103 -7.00 -7.74 -20.61
C ASP A 103 -6.57 -8.98 -19.81
N LEU A 104 -5.91 -8.78 -18.67
CA LEU A 104 -5.41 -9.84 -17.79
C LEU A 104 -6.21 -9.95 -16.49
N THR A 105 -7.27 -9.16 -16.32
CA THR A 105 -8.03 -9.08 -15.07
C THR A 105 -9.52 -9.39 -15.32
N PRO A 106 -10.27 -9.84 -14.29
CA PRO A 106 -11.71 -9.97 -14.43
C PRO A 106 -12.34 -8.61 -14.71
N GLU A 107 -13.56 -8.62 -15.28
CA GLU A 107 -14.34 -7.39 -15.42
C GLU A 107 -14.43 -6.70 -14.06
N THR A 108 -13.97 -5.44 -14.02
CA THR A 108 -13.75 -4.68 -12.79
C THR A 108 -14.45 -3.33 -12.89
N LEU A 109 -15.21 -2.98 -11.87
CA LEU A 109 -15.85 -1.68 -11.68
C LEU A 109 -15.26 -1.03 -10.43
N VAL A 110 -14.83 0.21 -10.54
CA VAL A 110 -14.50 1.06 -9.39
C VAL A 110 -15.50 2.20 -9.33
N THR A 111 -16.25 2.30 -8.23
CA THR A 111 -17.29 3.32 -8.07
C THR A 111 -17.61 3.58 -6.60
N ARG A 112 -18.26 4.70 -6.34
CA ARG A 112 -18.93 5.03 -5.07
C ARG A 112 -20.46 4.98 -5.19
N ASN A 113 -20.99 4.69 -6.38
CA ASN A 113 -22.41 4.76 -6.67
C ASN A 113 -23.08 3.38 -6.50
N LYS A 114 -24.03 3.29 -5.56
CA LYS A 114 -24.79 2.06 -5.28
C LYS A 114 -25.55 1.52 -6.51
N ALA A 115 -26.11 2.37 -7.36
CA ALA A 115 -26.86 1.92 -8.54
C ALA A 115 -25.93 1.26 -9.58
N GLN A 116 -24.71 1.76 -9.76
CA GLN A 116 -23.71 1.11 -10.62
C GLN A 116 -23.26 -0.24 -10.05
N LEU A 117 -23.06 -0.35 -8.73
CA LEU A 117 -22.76 -1.63 -8.08
C LEU A 117 -23.89 -2.64 -8.28
N LYS A 118 -25.15 -2.19 -8.15
CA LYS A 118 -26.32 -3.04 -8.38
C LYS A 118 -26.42 -3.51 -9.83
N ALA A 119 -26.26 -2.61 -10.80
CA ALA A 119 -26.27 -2.97 -12.22
C ALA A 119 -25.12 -3.95 -12.57
N PHE A 120 -23.94 -3.77 -11.95
CA PHE A 120 -22.82 -4.68 -12.12
C PHE A 120 -23.11 -6.07 -11.56
N TRP A 121 -23.74 -6.14 -10.38
CA TRP A 121 -24.20 -7.41 -9.80
C TRP A 121 -25.28 -8.07 -10.66
N GLU A 122 -26.29 -7.34 -11.13
CA GLU A 122 -27.36 -7.86 -12.00
C GLU A 122 -26.80 -8.45 -13.31
N LYS A 123 -25.71 -7.88 -13.83
CA LYS A 123 -25.03 -8.40 -15.03
C LYS A 123 -24.29 -9.72 -14.80
N HIS A 124 -23.69 -9.90 -13.62
CA HIS A 124 -22.73 -10.99 -13.37
C HIS A 124 -23.19 -12.06 -12.38
N SER A 125 -24.24 -11.79 -11.60
CA SER A 125 -24.85 -12.64 -10.57
C SER A 125 -23.93 -13.09 -9.41
N ASP A 126 -22.61 -13.13 -9.58
CA ASP A 126 -21.62 -13.49 -8.56
C ASP A 126 -20.40 -12.57 -8.66
N ILE A 127 -20.28 -11.66 -7.69
CA ILE A 127 -19.25 -10.62 -7.69
C ILE A 127 -18.50 -10.58 -6.36
N ILE A 128 -17.28 -10.06 -6.40
CA ILE A 128 -16.48 -9.70 -5.23
C ILE A 128 -16.51 -8.18 -5.06
N LEU A 129 -16.88 -7.70 -3.87
CA LEU A 129 -16.78 -6.31 -3.46
C LEU A 129 -15.68 -6.15 -2.41
N LYS A 130 -14.83 -5.13 -2.56
CA LYS A 130 -13.70 -4.86 -1.64
C LYS A 130 -13.34 -3.36 -1.57
N PRO A 131 -12.79 -2.89 -0.45
CA PRO A 131 -12.28 -1.52 -0.33
C PRO A 131 -11.00 -1.32 -1.14
N LEU A 132 -10.60 -0.07 -1.36
CA LEU A 132 -9.36 0.28 -2.07
C LEU A 132 -8.13 0.38 -1.15
N ASP A 133 -8.33 0.76 0.11
CA ASP A 133 -7.31 1.17 1.08
C ASP A 133 -6.86 0.07 2.08
N GLY A 134 -7.52 -1.09 2.11
CA GLY A 134 -7.19 -2.20 3.02
C GLY A 134 -6.13 -3.20 2.51
N MET A 135 -5.51 -3.94 3.43
CA MET A 135 -4.59 -5.07 3.17
C MET A 135 -5.11 -6.38 3.79
N GLY A 136 -4.55 -7.53 3.42
CA GLY A 136 -4.76 -8.80 4.12
C GLY A 136 -6.17 -9.40 4.07
N GLY A 137 -6.98 -9.06 3.05
CA GLY A 137 -8.33 -9.61 2.90
C GLY A 137 -9.41 -8.91 3.74
N ALA A 138 -9.08 -7.80 4.39
CA ALA A 138 -10.05 -7.01 5.14
C ALA A 138 -11.22 -6.56 4.24
N SER A 139 -12.45 -6.79 4.71
CA SER A 139 -13.69 -6.33 4.08
C SER A 139 -13.88 -6.80 2.62
N ILE A 140 -13.45 -8.02 2.30
CA ILE A 140 -13.80 -8.67 1.03
C ILE A 140 -15.13 -9.40 1.19
N PHE A 141 -16.12 -9.03 0.38
CA PHE A 141 -17.44 -9.63 0.36
C PHE A 141 -17.68 -10.32 -0.98
N ARG A 142 -18.17 -11.55 -0.95
CA ARG A 142 -18.73 -12.22 -2.14
C ARG A 142 -20.25 -12.05 -2.10
N VAL A 143 -20.81 -11.48 -3.16
CA VAL A 143 -22.25 -11.24 -3.30
C VAL A 143 -22.76 -12.11 -4.45
N LYS A 144 -23.51 -13.15 -4.09
CA LYS A 144 -24.11 -14.12 -5.02
C LYS A 144 -25.51 -13.68 -5.45
N GLU A 145 -26.09 -14.43 -6.36
CA GLU A 145 -27.48 -14.25 -6.79
C GLU A 145 -28.41 -14.43 -5.58
N GLY A 146 -29.38 -13.52 -5.45
CA GLY A 146 -30.33 -13.51 -4.33
C GLY A 146 -29.77 -13.07 -2.97
N ASP A 147 -28.52 -12.61 -2.89
CA ASP A 147 -27.95 -12.13 -1.61
C ASP A 147 -28.69 -10.86 -1.13
N PRO A 148 -29.32 -10.89 0.06
CA PRO A 148 -30.09 -9.75 0.56
C PRO A 148 -29.20 -8.58 1.00
N ASN A 149 -27.87 -8.78 1.11
CA ASN A 149 -26.95 -7.84 1.74
C ASN A 149 -26.26 -6.88 0.77
N LEU A 150 -26.50 -6.97 -0.54
CA LEU A 150 -25.89 -6.06 -1.52
C LEU A 150 -26.03 -4.58 -1.12
N GLY A 151 -27.22 -4.21 -0.64
CA GLY A 151 -27.53 -2.85 -0.21
C GLY A 151 -26.63 -2.37 0.94
N VAL A 152 -26.52 -3.15 2.01
CA VAL A 152 -25.73 -2.78 3.20
C VAL A 152 -24.24 -2.88 2.92
N ILE A 153 -23.78 -3.90 2.19
CA ILE A 153 -22.36 -4.04 1.79
C ILE A 153 -21.91 -2.84 0.98
N ALA A 154 -22.72 -2.40 0.01
CA ALA A 154 -22.42 -1.21 -0.78
C ALA A 154 -22.33 0.05 0.09
N GLU A 155 -23.26 0.26 1.04
CA GLU A 155 -23.22 1.41 1.95
C GLU A 155 -22.01 1.39 2.87
N THR A 156 -21.67 0.22 3.43
CA THR A 156 -20.51 0.06 4.30
C THR A 156 -19.21 0.33 3.55
N LEU A 157 -19.01 -0.29 2.39
CA LEU A 157 -17.76 -0.14 1.62
C LEU A 157 -17.57 1.25 1.01
N THR A 158 -18.67 1.92 0.68
CA THR A 158 -18.62 3.27 0.10
C THR A 158 -18.77 4.37 1.14
N GLU A 159 -18.85 4.05 2.45
CA GLU A 159 -19.20 5.01 3.51
C GLU A 159 -20.38 5.90 3.09
N HIS A 160 -21.52 5.28 2.77
CA HIS A 160 -22.71 5.95 2.25
C HIS A 160 -22.46 6.79 0.98
N GLY A 161 -21.64 6.30 0.06
CA GLY A 161 -21.36 6.92 -1.25
C GLY A 161 -20.27 8.00 -1.23
N THR A 162 -19.52 8.13 -0.14
CA THR A 162 -18.42 9.10 -0.01
C THR A 162 -17.06 8.53 -0.40
N ARG A 163 -16.89 7.20 -0.37
CA ARG A 163 -15.68 6.48 -0.77
C ARG A 163 -15.88 5.57 -1.98
N TYR A 164 -14.82 5.41 -2.77
CA TYR A 164 -14.77 4.42 -3.84
C TYR A 164 -14.53 3.02 -3.28
N CYS A 165 -15.20 2.03 -3.86
CA CYS A 165 -14.90 0.62 -3.68
C CYS A 165 -14.70 -0.06 -5.05
N MET A 166 -14.25 -1.31 -5.03
CA MET A 166 -14.03 -2.13 -6.21
C MET A 166 -14.98 -3.32 -6.23
N ALA A 167 -15.64 -3.53 -7.37
CA ALA A 167 -16.40 -4.72 -7.72
C ALA A 167 -15.68 -5.50 -8.82
N GLN A 168 -15.58 -6.83 -8.69
CA GLN A 168 -15.00 -7.69 -9.71
C GLN A 168 -15.91 -8.89 -9.97
N LYS A 169 -16.06 -9.30 -11.23
CA LYS A 169 -16.69 -10.57 -11.56
C LYS A 169 -15.87 -11.71 -10.94
N LEU A 170 -16.53 -12.65 -10.25
CA LEU A 170 -15.84 -13.86 -9.80
C LEU A 170 -15.59 -14.78 -11.00
N PRO A 171 -14.33 -15.17 -11.31
CA PRO A 171 -14.07 -16.17 -12.34
C PRO A 171 -14.78 -17.49 -11.99
N ALA A 172 -15.31 -18.17 -12.99
CA ALA A 172 -15.83 -19.53 -12.78
C ALA A 172 -14.69 -20.42 -12.28
N SER A 173 -14.91 -21.14 -11.17
CA SER A 173 -13.97 -22.17 -10.73
C SER A 173 -13.85 -23.22 -11.84
N HIS A 174 -12.64 -23.45 -12.33
CA HIS A 174 -12.33 -24.63 -13.16
C HIS A 174 -12.30 -25.89 -12.29
#